data_AF-A0A2R4NCB7-F1
#
_entry.id   AF-A0A2R4NCB7-F1
#
_cell.length_a   1.000
_cell.length_b   1.000
_cell.length_c   1.000
_cell.angle_alpha   90.00
_cell.angle_beta   90.00
_cell.angle_gamma   90.00
#
_symmetry.space_group_name_H-M   'P 1'
#
loop_
_entity.id
_entity.type
_entity.pdbx_description
1 polymer ?
#
loop_
_entity_poly.entity_id
_entity_poly.type
_entity_poly.pdbx_seq_one_letter_code
_entity_poly.pdbx_strand_id
1 'polypeptide(L)'
;MRELKENKIKDLYLKGYRAKEIATTLEIGYESVRKYIVRNCKDLKEIHKKNSNSIIEEIRKLYSEGYNTKEIAHVLHKNIDMIEKNIIRNCRDLKKIHKKNNEKAVDIEEIRKLYSEGYNTKEIARVLHKNIDMIEKNIIRNCRDLKKIHKKNNEKAVDIEEIRKLYSEGYNTKEIARVLHKNIDMIEKNIIRNCGDLKKIHKKNNEKAVDIEAVRRLYLKGYNAKEIADTLNKEANTVNLCIYRNCVDLKKIHEENRIIRKDTLKLLDRHNKTYINDGSLLKYNRQSYKNGKNGDIKFDDKRGSKPYDIPGIYKKNIF
;
A
#
# COMPACT_ATOMS: atom_id res chain seq x y z
N MET A 1 -3.64 36.44 -3.53
CA MET A 1 -3.02 35.78 -2.35
C MET A 1 -3.90 35.77 -1.09
N ARG A 2 -4.61 36.84 -0.74
CA ARG A 2 -5.45 36.92 0.48
C ARG A 2 -6.64 35.95 0.45
N GLU A 3 -7.37 35.94 -0.66
CA GLU A 3 -8.53 35.07 -0.91
C GLU A 3 -8.18 33.57 -0.90
N LEU A 4 -6.98 33.21 -1.39
CA LEU A 4 -6.46 31.84 -1.32
C LEU A 4 -6.19 31.38 0.12
N LYS A 5 -5.74 32.29 1.00
CA LYS A 5 -5.52 31.97 2.43
C LYS A 5 -6.86 31.81 3.17
N GLU A 6 -7.85 32.62 2.83
CA GLU A 6 -9.19 32.57 3.42
C GLU A 6 -9.95 31.29 3.04
N ASN A 7 -9.88 30.87 1.77
CA ASN A 7 -10.45 29.59 1.33
C ASN A 7 -9.81 28.39 2.03
N LYS A 8 -8.49 28.43 2.27
CA LYS A 8 -7.78 27.38 3.03
C LYS A 8 -8.19 27.33 4.51
N ILE A 9 -8.47 28.49 5.14
CA ILE A 9 -9.00 28.53 6.53
C ILE A 9 -10.36 27.84 6.58
N LYS A 10 -11.25 28.14 5.62
CA LYS A 10 -12.60 27.58 5.54
C LYS A 10 -12.58 26.06 5.32
N ASP A 11 -11.73 25.57 4.42
CA ASP A 11 -11.54 24.14 4.15
C ASP A 11 -11.01 23.37 5.38
N LEU A 12 -9.99 23.89 6.05
CA LEU A 12 -9.46 23.28 7.26
C LEU A 12 -10.48 23.30 8.41
N TYR A 13 -11.26 24.38 8.53
CA TYR A 13 -12.35 24.46 9.52
C TYR A 13 -13.43 23.41 9.24
N LEU A 14 -13.86 23.23 7.98
CA LEU A 14 -14.79 22.16 7.62
C LEU A 14 -14.24 20.77 7.97
N LYS A 15 -12.94 20.55 7.84
CA LYS A 15 -12.25 19.32 8.25
C LYS A 15 -12.14 19.12 9.77
N GLY A 16 -12.74 20.00 10.58
CA GLY A 16 -12.79 19.88 12.04
C GLY A 16 -11.58 20.48 12.78
N TYR A 17 -10.67 21.16 12.07
CA TYR A 17 -9.52 21.82 12.71
C TYR A 17 -9.98 23.06 13.50
N ARG A 18 -9.36 23.29 14.65
CA ARG A 18 -9.57 24.48 15.48
C ARG A 18 -8.71 25.64 14.99
N ALA A 19 -9.13 26.86 15.31
CA ALA A 19 -8.46 28.10 14.88
C ALA A 19 -6.94 28.14 15.19
N LYS A 20 -6.50 27.61 16.33
CA LYS A 20 -5.06 27.52 16.67
C LYS A 20 -4.31 26.56 15.74
N GLU A 21 -4.93 25.46 15.35
CA GLU A 21 -4.31 24.43 14.51
C GLU A 21 -4.23 24.91 13.06
N ILE A 22 -5.28 25.59 12.58
CA ILE A 22 -5.30 26.24 11.26
C ILE A 22 -4.21 27.31 11.19
N ALA A 23 -4.05 28.10 12.25
CA ALA A 23 -3.01 29.12 12.35
C ALA A 23 -1.60 28.53 12.23
N THR A 24 -1.32 27.43 12.95
CA THR A 24 -0.05 26.70 12.81
C THR A 24 0.12 26.10 11.42
N THR A 25 -0.92 25.45 10.88
CA THR A 25 -0.85 24.77 9.56
C THR A 25 -0.60 25.73 8.41
N LEU A 26 -1.15 26.94 8.49
CA LEU A 26 -1.05 27.95 7.43
C LEU A 26 0.00 29.03 7.71
N GLU A 27 0.74 28.92 8.83
CA GLU A 27 1.74 29.90 9.29
C GLU A 27 1.18 31.33 9.33
N ILE A 28 -0.01 31.48 9.90
CA ILE A 28 -0.71 32.76 10.03
C ILE A 28 -1.07 33.04 11.48
N GLY A 29 -1.19 34.32 11.83
CA GLY A 29 -1.54 34.74 13.19
C GLY A 29 -2.88 34.15 13.65
N TYR A 30 -2.90 33.56 14.86
CA TYR A 30 -4.09 32.97 15.47
C TYR A 30 -5.29 33.93 15.47
N GLU A 31 -5.07 35.20 15.81
CA GLU A 31 -6.15 36.18 15.92
C GLU A 31 -6.79 36.48 14.55
N SER A 32 -6.00 36.42 13.47
CA SER A 32 -6.50 36.57 12.10
C SER A 32 -7.44 35.42 11.72
N VAL A 33 -7.05 34.19 12.04
CA VAL A 33 -7.87 32.99 11.80
C VAL A 33 -9.14 33.02 12.65
N ARG A 34 -9.01 33.38 13.94
CA ARG A 34 -10.14 33.47 14.86
C ARG A 34 -11.18 34.48 14.38
N LYS A 35 -10.74 35.69 14.01
CA LYS A 35 -11.60 36.75 13.47
C LYS A 35 -12.29 36.32 12.17
N TYR A 36 -11.57 35.64 11.28
CA TYR A 36 -12.15 35.12 10.03
C TYR A 36 -13.24 34.08 10.31
N ILE A 37 -12.99 33.08 11.15
CA ILE A 37 -13.96 32.02 11.48
C ILE A 37 -15.23 32.61 12.10
N VAL A 38 -15.08 33.54 13.05
CA VAL A 38 -16.23 34.17 13.74
C VAL A 38 -17.11 34.95 12.75
N ARG A 39 -16.49 35.62 11.77
CA ARG A 39 -17.20 36.43 10.77
C ARG A 39 -17.83 35.59 9.65
N ASN A 40 -17.15 34.55 9.19
CA ASN A 40 -17.46 33.90 7.91
C ASN A 40 -17.87 32.42 8.01
N CYS A 41 -17.75 31.78 9.17
CA CYS A 41 -17.97 30.33 9.33
C CYS A 41 -19.06 29.97 10.34
N LYS A 42 -19.98 30.90 10.64
CA LYS A 42 -21.12 30.64 11.55
C LYS A 42 -21.96 29.45 11.10
N ASP A 43 -22.30 29.40 9.81
CA ASP A 43 -23.17 28.36 9.23
C ASP A 43 -22.47 26.99 9.16
N LEU A 44 -21.15 26.97 9.28
CA LEU A 44 -20.32 25.76 9.23
C LEU A 44 -20.06 25.15 10.61
N LYS A 45 -20.58 25.77 11.68
CA LYS A 45 -20.26 25.41 13.06
C LYS A 45 -20.73 24.00 13.43
N GLU A 46 -21.92 23.58 13.00
CA GLU A 46 -22.42 22.23 13.27
C GLU A 46 -21.64 21.16 12.50
N ILE A 47 -21.30 21.44 11.24
CA ILE A 47 -20.47 20.55 10.41
C ILE A 47 -19.07 20.40 11.02
N HIS A 48 -18.45 21.52 11.43
CA HIS A 48 -17.17 21.52 12.15
C HIS A 48 -17.24 20.66 13.41
N LYS A 49 -18.29 20.83 14.22
CA LYS A 49 -18.47 20.11 15.48
C LYS A 49 -18.62 18.61 15.26
N LYS A 50 -19.44 18.21 14.28
CA LYS A 50 -19.61 16.80 13.88
C LYS A 50 -18.28 16.18 13.43
N ASN A 51 -17.54 16.86 12.57
CA ASN A 51 -16.26 16.38 12.06
C ASN A 51 -15.18 16.35 13.15
N SER A 52 -15.17 17.32 14.06
CA SER A 52 -14.28 17.32 15.23
C SER A 52 -14.57 16.16 16.17
N ASN A 53 -15.85 15.85 16.42
CA ASN A 53 -16.25 14.70 17.23
C ASN A 53 -15.86 13.37 16.56
N SER A 54 -16.05 13.24 15.24
CA SER A 54 -15.61 12.07 14.48
C SER A 54 -14.11 11.81 14.62
N ILE A 55 -13.28 12.86 14.55
CA ILE A 55 -11.83 12.74 14.75
C ILE A 55 -11.49 12.30 16.17
N ILE A 56 -12.21 12.82 17.18
CA ILE A 56 -12.01 12.43 18.58
C ILE A 56 -12.36 10.95 18.80
N GLU A 57 -13.45 10.46 18.22
CA GLU A 57 -13.83 9.04 18.30
C GLU A 57 -12.78 8.14 17.65
N GLU A 58 -12.24 8.53 16.51
CA GLU A 58 -11.21 7.78 15.81
C GLU A 58 -9.89 7.72 16.60
N ILE A 59 -9.48 8.84 17.21
CA ILE A 59 -8.34 8.90 18.14
C ILE A 59 -8.59 8.00 19.37
N ARG A 60 -9.79 8.07 19.97
CA ARG A 60 -10.16 7.24 21.13
C ARG A 60 -10.09 5.76 20.79
N LYS A 61 -10.58 5.37 19.62
CA LYS A 61 -10.52 3.99 19.13
C LYS A 61 -9.09 3.51 19.01
N LEU A 62 -8.26 4.18 18.22
CA LEU A 62 -6.84 3.81 18.04
C LEU A 62 -6.06 3.80 19.36
N TYR A 63 -6.31 4.78 20.22
CA TYR A 63 -5.68 4.83 21.53
C TYR A 63 -6.10 3.64 22.41
N SER A 64 -7.38 3.28 22.41
CA SER A 64 -7.86 2.10 23.14
C SER A 64 -7.24 0.80 22.61
N GLU A 65 -6.94 0.71 21.31
CA GLU A 65 -6.29 -0.45 20.68
C GLU A 65 -4.79 -0.57 21.03
N GLY A 66 -4.19 0.46 21.63
CA GLY A 66 -2.79 0.43 22.10
C GLY A 66 -1.83 1.28 21.27
N TYR A 67 -2.31 1.98 20.24
CA TYR A 67 -1.47 2.87 19.43
C TYR A 67 -0.99 4.07 20.25
N ASN A 68 0.30 4.40 20.12
CA ASN A 68 0.88 5.59 20.73
C ASN A 68 0.64 6.84 19.89
N THR A 69 0.88 8.02 20.48
CA THR A 69 0.65 9.33 19.86
C THR A 69 1.26 9.46 18.45
N LYS A 70 2.50 8.96 18.25
CA LYS A 70 3.19 9.07 16.95
C LYS A 70 2.55 8.18 15.90
N GLU A 71 2.13 6.98 16.29
CA GLU A 71 1.47 6.02 15.40
C GLU A 71 0.09 6.53 14.99
N ILE A 72 -0.71 7.04 15.93
CA ILE A 72 -2.02 7.63 15.65
C ILE A 72 -1.87 8.83 14.71
N ALA A 73 -0.87 9.68 14.93
CA ALA A 73 -0.57 10.81 14.04
C ALA A 73 -0.24 10.36 12.62
N HIS A 74 0.53 9.28 12.46
CA HIS A 74 0.80 8.68 11.15
C HIS A 74 -0.46 8.13 10.49
N VAL A 75 -1.23 7.31 11.21
CA VAL A 75 -2.46 6.67 10.68
C VAL A 75 -3.49 7.69 10.23
N LEU A 76 -3.67 8.76 11.01
CA LEU A 76 -4.65 9.81 10.70
C LEU A 76 -4.09 10.91 9.79
N HIS A 77 -2.80 10.85 9.42
CA HIS A 77 -2.08 11.90 8.72
C HIS A 77 -2.26 13.28 9.37
N LYS A 78 -2.13 13.32 10.71
CA LYS A 78 -2.30 14.52 11.54
C LYS A 78 -1.02 14.91 12.25
N ASN A 79 -0.97 16.16 12.68
CA ASN A 79 0.12 16.67 13.50
C ASN A 79 0.16 15.95 14.86
N ILE A 80 1.36 15.59 15.29
CA ILE A 80 1.60 14.83 16.53
C ILE A 80 1.09 15.58 17.76
N ASP A 81 1.35 16.89 17.86
CA ASP A 81 0.94 17.72 19.00
C ASP A 81 -0.59 17.81 19.11
N MET A 82 -1.28 17.80 17.97
CA MET A 82 -2.75 17.78 17.92
C MET A 82 -3.30 16.49 18.52
N ILE A 83 -2.72 15.35 18.14
CA ILE A 83 -3.09 14.04 18.67
C ILE A 83 -2.79 13.97 20.17
N GLU A 84 -1.61 14.41 20.59
CA GLU A 84 -1.21 14.40 22.00
C GLU A 84 -2.19 15.18 22.87
N LYS A 85 -2.51 16.41 22.45
CA LYS A 85 -3.48 17.27 23.14
C LYS A 85 -4.89 16.67 23.16
N ASN A 86 -5.29 15.93 22.14
CA ASN A 86 -6.58 15.24 22.12
C ASN A 86 -6.59 14.02 23.05
N ILE A 87 -5.53 13.22 23.08
CA ILE A 87 -5.40 12.08 24.00
C ILE A 87 -5.47 12.56 25.45
N ILE A 88 -4.73 13.62 25.80
CA ILE A 88 -4.70 14.17 27.17
C ILE A 88 -6.10 14.60 27.62
N ARG A 89 -6.88 15.23 26.74
CA ARG A 89 -8.21 15.75 27.08
C ARG A 89 -9.31 14.70 27.03
N ASN A 90 -9.26 13.82 26.02
CA ASN A 90 -10.38 12.98 25.64
C ASN A 90 -10.13 11.50 25.84
N CYS A 91 -8.98 11.04 26.35
CA CYS A 91 -8.68 9.61 26.50
C CYS A 91 -8.21 9.22 27.92
N ARG A 92 -8.49 10.07 28.92
CA ARG A 92 -8.03 9.84 30.32
C ARG A 92 -8.62 8.56 30.92
N ASP A 93 -9.88 8.27 30.60
CA ASP A 93 -10.62 7.06 30.95
C ASP A 93 -10.02 5.80 30.28
N LEU A 94 -9.49 5.94 29.07
CA LEU A 94 -8.89 4.86 28.30
C LEU A 94 -7.45 4.54 28.75
N LYS A 95 -6.83 5.32 29.63
CA LYS A 95 -5.41 5.14 30.00
C LYS A 95 -5.10 3.76 30.57
N LYS A 96 -6.00 3.20 31.39
CA LYS A 96 -5.86 1.83 31.93
C LYS A 96 -6.01 0.76 30.85
N ILE A 97 -6.96 0.95 29.92
CA ILE A 97 -7.21 0.04 28.79
C ILE A 97 -6.05 0.07 27.80
N HIS A 98 -5.60 1.27 27.43
CA HIS A 98 -4.43 1.48 26.59
C HIS A 98 -3.19 0.80 27.19
N LYS A 99 -2.93 1.02 28.49
CA LYS A 99 -1.83 0.33 29.19
C LYS A 99 -2.01 -1.19 29.14
N LYS A 100 -3.19 -1.73 29.47
CA LYS A 100 -3.49 -3.16 29.42
C LYS A 100 -3.36 -3.75 28.01
N ASN A 101 -3.77 -3.03 26.96
CA ASN A 101 -3.69 -3.51 25.58
C ASN A 101 -2.28 -3.39 24.99
N ASN A 102 -1.50 -2.42 25.48
CA ASN A 102 -0.06 -2.36 25.23
C ASN A 102 0.69 -3.43 26.05
N GLU A 103 0.10 -3.92 27.16
CA GLU A 103 0.60 -5.04 27.97
C GLU A 103 0.02 -6.41 27.57
N LYS A 104 -1.03 -6.47 26.73
CA LYS A 104 -1.59 -7.74 26.23
C LYS A 104 -0.47 -8.45 25.47
N ALA A 105 -0.19 -9.67 25.92
CA ALA A 105 0.94 -10.47 25.45
C ALA A 105 1.05 -10.43 23.93
N VAL A 106 2.21 -10.02 23.44
CA VAL A 106 2.59 -10.31 22.06
C VAL A 106 2.65 -11.83 21.94
N ASP A 107 2.17 -12.38 20.82
CA ASP A 107 2.37 -13.79 20.55
C ASP A 107 3.87 -14.09 20.57
N ILE A 108 4.30 -14.78 21.63
CA ILE A 108 5.72 -15.07 21.89
C ILE A 108 6.23 -15.99 20.78
N GLU A 109 5.38 -16.88 20.27
CA GLU A 109 5.75 -17.80 19.19
C GLU A 109 5.98 -17.02 17.89
N GLU A 110 5.16 -16.01 17.62
CA GLU A 110 5.34 -15.15 16.46
C GLU A 110 6.62 -14.29 16.53
N ILE A 111 6.95 -13.75 17.72
CA ILE A 111 8.25 -13.08 17.94
C ILE A 111 9.41 -14.07 17.73
N ARG A 112 9.33 -15.27 18.31
CA ARG A 112 10.38 -16.29 18.21
C ARG A 112 10.60 -16.69 16.75
N LYS A 113 9.53 -16.89 15.99
CA LYS A 113 9.57 -17.16 14.55
C LYS A 113 10.29 -16.05 13.79
N LEU A 114 9.81 -14.81 13.87
CA LEU A 114 10.42 -13.67 13.15
C LEU A 114 11.88 -13.44 13.56
N TYR A 115 12.19 -13.59 14.85
CA TYR A 115 13.56 -13.46 15.34
C TYR A 115 14.46 -14.57 14.81
N SER A 116 13.98 -15.82 14.77
CA SER A 116 14.73 -16.94 14.19
C SER A 116 14.97 -16.75 12.68
N GLU A 117 14.04 -16.13 11.96
CA GLU A 117 14.15 -15.79 10.54
C GLU A 117 15.18 -14.69 10.24
N GLY A 118 15.63 -13.95 11.26
CA GLY A 118 16.69 -12.94 11.15
C GLY A 118 16.23 -11.49 11.32
N TYR A 119 14.93 -11.26 11.51
CA TYR A 119 14.39 -9.92 11.73
C TYR A 119 14.93 -9.31 13.03
N ASN A 120 15.34 -8.04 12.98
CA ASN A 120 15.78 -7.31 14.16
C ASN A 120 14.60 -6.71 14.94
N THR A 121 14.85 -6.25 16.17
CA THR A 121 13.83 -5.68 17.08
C THR A 121 12.95 -4.62 16.43
N LYS A 122 13.54 -3.71 15.64
CA LYS A 122 12.80 -2.63 14.98
C LYS A 122 11.89 -3.17 13.87
N GLU A 123 12.34 -4.18 13.13
CA GLU A 123 11.56 -4.79 12.07
C GLU A 123 10.39 -5.60 12.64
N ILE A 124 10.64 -6.40 13.67
CA ILE A 124 9.59 -7.16 14.37
C ILE A 124 8.54 -6.21 14.95
N ALA A 125 8.96 -5.10 15.57
CA ALA A 125 8.05 -4.07 16.06
C ALA A 125 7.16 -3.47 14.97
N ARG A 126 7.70 -3.23 13.77
CA ARG A 126 6.91 -2.75 12.63
C ARG A 126 5.94 -3.81 12.11
N VAL A 127 6.38 -5.07 11.98
CA VAL A 127 5.56 -6.18 11.46
C VAL A 127 4.39 -6.46 12.39
N LEU A 128 4.63 -6.48 13.70
CA LEU A 128 3.62 -6.77 14.70
C LEU A 128 2.81 -5.53 15.12
N HIS A 129 3.15 -4.36 14.59
CA HIS A 129 2.57 -3.07 15.00
C HIS A 129 2.62 -2.85 16.51
N LYS A 130 3.77 -3.17 17.11
CA LYS A 130 4.01 -3.11 18.56
C LYS A 130 5.13 -2.15 18.90
N ASN A 131 5.10 -1.69 20.16
CA ASN A 131 6.15 -0.86 20.72
C ASN A 131 7.52 -1.57 20.69
N ILE A 132 8.56 -0.87 20.24
CA ILE A 132 9.92 -1.39 20.08
C ILE A 132 10.49 -1.89 21.42
N ASP A 133 10.32 -1.13 22.51
CA ASP A 133 10.84 -1.48 23.83
C ASP A 133 10.16 -2.74 24.39
N MET A 134 8.89 -2.94 24.06
CA MET A 134 8.18 -4.17 24.42
C MET A 134 8.74 -5.38 23.66
N ILE A 135 8.96 -5.25 22.36
CA ILE A 135 9.56 -6.33 21.54
C ILE A 135 10.97 -6.64 22.04
N GLU A 136 11.77 -5.62 22.35
CA GLU A 136 13.12 -5.79 22.88
C GLU A 136 13.11 -6.60 24.18
N LYS A 137 12.26 -6.23 25.14
CA LYS A 137 12.10 -6.96 26.40
C LYS A 137 11.65 -8.40 26.19
N ASN A 138 10.78 -8.66 25.21
CA ASN A 138 10.32 -10.01 24.89
C ASN A 138 11.42 -10.86 24.26
N ILE A 139 12.21 -10.30 23.32
CA ILE A 139 13.35 -11.00 22.71
C ILE A 139 14.38 -11.36 23.79
N ILE A 140 14.70 -10.42 24.69
CA ILE A 140 15.67 -10.66 25.78
C ILE A 140 15.22 -11.80 26.69
N ARG A 141 13.93 -11.85 27.05
CA ARG A 141 13.37 -12.87 27.95
C ARG A 141 13.17 -14.21 27.28
N ASN A 142 12.71 -14.21 26.02
CA ASN A 142 12.13 -15.39 25.39
C ASN A 142 12.89 -15.90 24.17
N CYS A 143 13.95 -15.24 23.68
CA CYS A 143 14.65 -15.65 22.45
C CYS A 143 16.16 -15.87 22.66
N ARG A 144 16.61 -16.06 23.90
CA ARG A 144 18.04 -16.19 24.24
C ARG A 144 18.70 -17.41 23.57
N ASP A 145 17.95 -18.51 23.48
CA ASP A 145 18.29 -19.75 22.80
C ASP A 145 18.41 -19.58 21.28
N LEU A 146 17.58 -18.72 20.69
CA LEU A 146 17.58 -18.42 19.26
C LEU A 146 18.71 -17.47 18.84
N LYS A 147 19.46 -16.88 19.76
CA LYS A 147 20.51 -15.88 19.46
C LYS A 147 21.57 -16.41 18.50
N LYS A 148 21.98 -17.68 18.63
CA LYS A 148 22.92 -18.33 17.71
C LYS A 148 22.32 -18.55 16.32
N ILE A 149 21.04 -18.93 16.25
CA ILE A 149 20.31 -19.14 14.99
C ILE A 149 20.08 -17.82 14.28
N HIS A 150 19.61 -16.80 15.00
CA HIS A 150 19.44 -15.43 14.51
C HIS A 150 20.75 -14.88 13.94
N LYS A 151 21.86 -15.04 14.69
CA LYS A 151 23.20 -14.66 14.22
C LYS A 151 23.59 -15.44 12.96
N LYS A 152 23.46 -16.77 12.95
CA LYS A 152 23.75 -17.63 11.80
C LYS A 152 22.90 -17.29 10.58
N ASN A 153 21.62 -16.97 10.73
CA ASN A 153 20.73 -16.61 9.60
C ASN A 153 21.04 -15.22 9.05
N ASN A 154 21.51 -14.32 9.92
CA ASN A 154 22.12 -13.04 9.52
C ASN A 154 23.55 -13.19 8.97
N GLU A 155 24.25 -14.30 9.22
CA GLU A 155 25.59 -14.61 8.71
C GLU A 155 25.62 -15.55 7.50
N LYS A 156 24.53 -16.28 7.22
CA LYS A 156 24.40 -17.11 6.01
C LYS A 156 24.67 -16.23 4.80
N ALA A 157 25.73 -16.58 4.05
CA ALA A 157 26.18 -15.87 2.87
C ALA A 157 24.98 -15.51 2.00
N VAL A 158 24.83 -14.21 1.70
CA VAL A 158 23.82 -13.79 0.73
C VAL A 158 24.32 -14.20 -0.63
N ASP A 159 23.43 -14.77 -1.45
CA ASP A 159 23.75 -15.00 -2.85
C ASP A 159 24.03 -13.65 -3.51
N ILE A 160 25.31 -13.42 -3.81
CA ILE A 160 25.80 -12.16 -4.39
C ILE A 160 25.17 -11.96 -5.77
N GLU A 161 24.96 -13.04 -6.51
CA GLU A 161 24.40 -12.97 -7.85
C GLU A 161 22.92 -12.57 -7.79
N GLU A 162 22.19 -13.03 -6.78
CA GLU A 162 20.80 -12.62 -6.56
C GLU A 162 20.68 -11.13 -6.14
N ILE A 163 21.59 -10.63 -5.29
CA ILE A 163 21.68 -9.18 -5.00
C ILE A 163 21.96 -8.40 -6.27
N ARG A 164 22.96 -8.82 -7.07
CA ARG A 164 23.35 -8.12 -8.31
C ARG A 164 22.19 -8.06 -9.29
N LYS A 165 21.46 -9.17 -9.44
CA LYS A 165 20.26 -9.23 -10.27
C LYS A 165 19.21 -8.22 -9.81
N LEU A 166 18.77 -8.27 -8.55
CA LEU A 166 17.75 -7.36 -8.02
C LEU A 166 18.18 -5.89 -8.09
N TYR A 167 19.45 -5.60 -7.80
CA TYR A 167 19.99 -4.26 -7.88
C TYR A 167 20.01 -3.73 -9.32
N SER A 168 20.36 -4.58 -10.29
CA SER A 168 20.30 -4.23 -11.72
C SER A 168 18.87 -3.96 -12.20
N GLU A 169 17.88 -4.65 -11.64
CA GLU A 169 16.45 -4.43 -11.90
C GLU A 169 15.91 -3.12 -11.31
N GLY A 170 16.70 -2.41 -10.48
CA GLY A 170 16.31 -1.12 -9.91
C GLY A 170 15.82 -1.18 -8.45
N TYR A 171 15.86 -2.35 -7.80
CA TYR A 171 15.49 -2.49 -6.38
C TYR A 171 16.53 -1.80 -5.50
N ASN A 172 16.07 -1.00 -4.54
CA ASN A 172 16.93 -0.35 -3.55
C ASN A 172 17.28 -1.29 -2.40
N THR A 173 18.25 -0.90 -1.56
CA THR A 173 18.73 -1.70 -0.42
C THR A 173 17.62 -2.23 0.48
N LYS A 174 16.62 -1.39 0.81
CA LYS A 174 15.50 -1.79 1.69
C LYS A 174 14.58 -2.80 1.02
N GLU A 175 14.39 -2.67 -0.29
CA GLU A 175 13.59 -3.59 -1.09
C GLU A 175 14.27 -4.95 -1.20
N ILE A 176 15.54 -4.97 -1.56
CA ILE A 176 16.34 -6.20 -1.65
C ILE A 176 16.37 -6.92 -0.30
N ALA A 177 16.56 -6.19 0.80
CA ALA A 177 16.50 -6.74 2.15
C ALA A 177 15.17 -7.42 2.47
N ARG A 178 14.04 -6.84 2.04
CA ARG A 178 12.72 -7.43 2.25
C ARG A 178 12.49 -8.66 1.35
N VAL A 179 12.90 -8.61 0.09
CA VAL A 179 12.76 -9.73 -0.86
C VAL A 179 13.58 -10.93 -0.41
N LEU A 180 14.82 -10.70 0.05
CA LEU A 180 15.73 -11.76 0.47
C LEU A 180 15.55 -12.16 1.94
N HIS A 181 14.65 -11.49 2.67
CA HIS A 181 14.49 -11.65 4.12
C HIS A 181 15.83 -11.53 4.87
N LYS A 182 16.61 -10.52 4.53
CA LYS A 182 17.96 -10.26 5.08
C LYS A 182 18.05 -8.90 5.74
N ASN A 183 19.02 -8.77 6.64
CA ASN A 183 19.36 -7.52 7.28
C ASN A 183 19.76 -6.43 6.26
N ILE A 184 19.19 -5.23 6.41
CA ILE A 184 19.42 -4.08 5.53
C ILE A 184 20.90 -3.69 5.47
N ASP A 185 21.60 -3.63 6.60
CA ASP A 185 23.01 -3.21 6.68
C ASP A 185 23.91 -4.24 5.98
N MET A 186 23.56 -5.52 6.03
CA MET A 186 24.27 -6.56 5.30
C MET A 186 24.11 -6.41 3.78
N ILE A 187 22.88 -6.17 3.32
CA ILE A 187 22.60 -5.92 1.90
C ILE A 187 23.32 -4.66 1.42
N GLU A 188 23.30 -3.59 2.21
CA GLU A 188 24.00 -2.34 1.90
C GLU A 188 25.50 -2.57 1.68
N LYS A 189 26.15 -3.28 2.61
CA LYS A 189 27.57 -3.62 2.50
C LYS A 189 27.87 -4.49 1.27
N ASN A 190 26.98 -5.41 0.91
CA ASN A 190 27.15 -6.24 -0.29
C ASN A 190 26.98 -5.45 -1.59
N ILE A 191 26.00 -4.56 -1.67
CA ILE A 191 25.79 -3.67 -2.83
C ILE A 191 27.03 -2.78 -3.02
N ILE A 192 27.54 -2.18 -1.94
CA ILE A 192 28.73 -1.31 -1.99
C ILE A 192 29.94 -2.06 -2.52
N ARG A 193 30.14 -3.33 -2.10
CA ARG A 193 31.31 -4.14 -2.51
C ARG A 193 31.18 -4.75 -3.90
N ASN A 194 29.98 -5.17 -4.29
CA ASN A 194 29.80 -6.08 -5.45
C ASN A 194 28.96 -5.50 -6.59
N CYS A 195 28.35 -4.32 -6.44
CA CYS A 195 27.42 -3.75 -7.43
C CYS A 195 27.83 -2.35 -7.94
N GLY A 196 29.10 -1.96 -7.77
CA GLY A 196 29.60 -0.65 -8.20
C GLY A 196 29.46 -0.42 -9.71
N ASP A 197 29.70 -1.46 -10.50
CA ASP A 197 29.51 -1.57 -11.95
C ASP A 197 28.05 -1.36 -12.38
N LEU A 198 27.10 -1.83 -11.57
CA LEU A 198 25.66 -1.79 -11.88
C LEU A 198 24.99 -0.44 -11.56
N LYS A 199 25.70 0.52 -10.95
CA LYS A 199 25.14 1.82 -10.52
C LYS A 199 24.44 2.59 -11.64
N LYS A 200 25.03 2.61 -12.85
CA LYS A 200 24.46 3.31 -14.01
C LYS A 200 23.14 2.66 -14.46
N ILE A 201 23.11 1.33 -14.49
CA ILE A 201 21.92 0.54 -14.88
C ILE A 201 20.82 0.71 -13.83
N HIS A 202 21.16 0.57 -12.55
CA HIS A 202 20.26 0.79 -11.42
C HIS A 202 19.59 2.17 -11.48
N LYS A 203 20.38 3.23 -11.73
CA LYS A 203 19.86 4.60 -11.87
C LYS A 203 18.91 4.72 -13.06
N LYS A 204 19.29 4.23 -14.24
CA LYS A 204 18.45 4.25 -15.45
C LYS A 204 17.12 3.52 -15.24
N ASN A 205 17.13 2.38 -14.56
CA ASN A 205 15.92 1.60 -14.30
C ASN A 205 15.01 2.25 -13.24
N ASN A 206 15.58 3.00 -12.28
CA ASN A 206 14.81 3.90 -11.42
C ASN A 206 14.24 5.13 -12.16
N GLU A 207 14.93 5.60 -13.20
CA GLU A 207 14.51 6.75 -14.02
C GLU A 207 13.45 6.42 -15.09
N LYS A 208 13.23 5.13 -15.43
CA LYS A 208 12.06 4.67 -16.22
C LYS A 208 10.77 4.79 -15.40
N ALA A 209 10.48 5.99 -14.89
CA ALA A 209 9.32 6.28 -14.05
C ALA A 209 8.04 5.91 -14.80
N VAL A 210 7.29 4.96 -14.25
CA VAL A 210 5.89 4.76 -14.61
C VAL A 210 5.11 5.89 -13.95
N ASP A 211 4.11 6.43 -14.64
CA ASP A 211 3.18 7.39 -14.05
C ASP A 211 2.53 6.78 -12.79
N ILE A 212 2.96 7.28 -11.63
CA ILE A 212 2.57 6.77 -10.31
C ILE A 212 1.06 6.91 -10.12
N GLU A 213 0.47 8.00 -10.59
CA GLU A 213 -0.95 8.28 -10.43
C GLU A 213 -1.78 7.34 -11.32
N ALA A 214 -1.31 7.07 -12.54
CA ALA A 214 -1.93 6.09 -13.41
C ALA A 214 -1.88 4.67 -12.81
N VAL A 215 -0.74 4.27 -12.23
CA VAL A 215 -0.59 2.98 -11.55
C VAL A 215 -1.50 2.89 -10.33
N ARG A 216 -1.51 3.91 -9.45
CA ARG A 216 -2.38 3.97 -8.27
C ARG A 216 -3.85 3.85 -8.66
N ARG A 217 -4.28 4.58 -9.70
CA ARG A 217 -5.66 4.54 -10.19
C ARG A 217 -6.07 3.18 -10.73
N LEU A 218 -5.22 2.52 -11.52
CA LEU A 218 -5.52 1.18 -12.05
C LEU A 218 -5.46 0.11 -10.96
N TYR A 219 -4.50 0.21 -10.05
CA TYR A 219 -4.40 -0.66 -8.88
C TYR A 219 -5.64 -0.52 -7.99
N LEU A 220 -6.11 0.70 -7.73
CA LEU A 220 -7.36 0.89 -6.98
C LEU A 220 -8.56 0.21 -7.65
N LYS A 221 -8.60 0.11 -8.99
CA LYS A 221 -9.65 -0.59 -9.74
C LYS A 221 -9.54 -2.13 -9.69
N GLY A 222 -8.57 -2.69 -8.97
CA GLY A 222 -8.37 -4.13 -8.83
C GLY A 222 -7.51 -4.79 -9.92
N TYR A 223 -6.85 -4.02 -10.77
CA TYR A 223 -5.91 -4.56 -11.77
C TYR A 223 -4.61 -5.03 -11.09
N ASN A 224 -4.02 -6.12 -11.59
CA ASN A 224 -2.72 -6.61 -11.14
C ASN A 224 -1.55 -5.99 -11.92
N ALA A 225 -0.32 -6.16 -11.42
CA ALA A 225 0.87 -5.54 -12.01
C ALA A 225 1.04 -5.83 -13.51
N LYS A 226 0.74 -7.05 -13.96
CA LYS A 226 0.84 -7.43 -15.38
C LYS A 226 -0.22 -6.72 -16.22
N GLU A 227 -1.47 -6.72 -15.78
CA GLU A 227 -2.56 -6.05 -16.50
C GLU A 227 -2.35 -4.53 -16.57
N ILE A 228 -1.81 -3.93 -15.50
CA ILE A 228 -1.43 -2.52 -15.47
C ILE A 228 -0.28 -2.24 -16.43
N ALA A 229 0.73 -3.13 -16.49
CA ALA A 229 1.83 -3.03 -17.44
C ALA A 229 1.32 -3.07 -18.89
N ASP A 230 0.46 -4.03 -19.22
CA ASP A 230 -0.16 -4.15 -20.54
C ASP A 230 -0.96 -2.88 -20.88
N THR A 231 -1.70 -2.34 -19.91
CA THR A 231 -2.50 -1.12 -20.09
C THR A 231 -1.64 0.13 -20.31
N LEU A 232 -0.51 0.24 -19.62
CA LEU A 232 0.39 1.41 -19.69
C LEU A 232 1.50 1.25 -20.72
N ASN A 233 1.54 0.12 -21.44
CA ASN A 233 2.63 -0.29 -22.33
C ASN A 233 4.00 -0.18 -21.63
N LYS A 234 4.11 -0.82 -20.45
CA LYS A 234 5.30 -0.84 -19.62
C LYS A 234 5.69 -2.28 -19.27
N GLU A 235 6.94 -2.46 -18.86
CA GLU A 235 7.40 -3.73 -18.31
C GLU A 235 6.72 -4.03 -16.96
N ALA A 236 6.25 -5.27 -16.79
CA ALA A 236 5.52 -5.69 -15.59
C ALA A 236 6.34 -5.52 -14.30
N ASN A 237 7.66 -5.75 -14.35
CA ASN A 237 8.54 -5.57 -13.19
C ASN A 237 8.59 -4.10 -12.74
N THR A 238 8.65 -3.16 -13.69
CA THR A 238 8.66 -1.72 -13.39
C THR A 238 7.36 -1.28 -12.73
N VAL A 239 6.23 -1.78 -13.21
CA VAL A 239 4.91 -1.53 -12.61
C VAL A 239 4.81 -2.16 -11.22
N ASN A 240 5.26 -3.40 -11.06
CA ASN A 240 5.23 -4.10 -9.78
C ASN A 240 6.05 -3.35 -8.71
N LEU A 241 7.23 -2.86 -9.10
CA LEU A 241 8.08 -2.02 -8.25
C LEU A 241 7.38 -0.69 -7.90
N CYS A 242 6.70 -0.07 -8.86
CA CYS A 242 5.91 1.15 -8.62
C CYS A 242 4.76 0.91 -7.63
N ILE A 243 4.02 -0.18 -7.78
CA ILE A 243 2.95 -0.59 -6.85
C ILE A 243 3.53 -0.80 -5.45
N TYR A 244 4.63 -1.54 -5.36
CA TYR A 244 5.28 -1.83 -4.09
C TYR A 244 5.73 -0.57 -3.34
N ARG A 245 6.28 0.42 -4.07
CA ARG A 245 6.76 1.68 -3.49
C ARG A 245 5.63 2.63 -3.12
N ASN A 246 4.57 2.67 -3.93
CA ASN A 246 3.63 3.78 -3.92
C ASN A 246 2.18 3.37 -3.64
N CYS A 247 1.82 2.09 -3.50
CA CYS A 247 0.43 1.64 -3.35
C CYS A 247 0.20 0.77 -2.11
N VAL A 248 1.11 0.77 -1.13
CA VAL A 248 1.00 -0.04 0.10
C VAL A 248 -0.28 0.30 0.89
N ASP A 249 -0.64 1.58 0.92
CA ASP A 249 -1.86 2.12 1.52
C ASP A 249 -3.13 1.57 0.87
N LEU A 250 -3.08 1.20 -0.41
CA LEU A 250 -4.22 0.75 -1.19
C LEU A 250 -4.42 -0.77 -1.17
N LYS A 251 -3.51 -1.54 -0.56
CA LYS A 251 -3.46 -3.01 -0.67
C LYS A 251 -4.78 -3.68 -0.26
N LYS A 252 -5.39 -3.25 0.84
CA LYS A 252 -6.66 -3.83 1.34
C LYS A 252 -7.80 -3.57 0.36
N ILE A 253 -7.91 -2.32 -0.12
CA ILE A 253 -8.96 -1.90 -1.06
C ILE A 253 -8.77 -2.59 -2.42
N HIS A 254 -7.52 -2.72 -2.89
CA HIS A 254 -7.19 -3.45 -4.12
C HIS A 254 -7.67 -4.90 -4.06
N GLU A 255 -7.45 -5.60 -2.94
CA GLU A 255 -7.85 -7.02 -2.83
C GLU A 255 -9.37 -7.17 -2.92
N GLU A 256 -10.13 -6.31 -2.22
CA GLU A 256 -11.60 -6.27 -2.28
C GLU A 256 -12.08 -5.97 -3.71
N ASN A 257 -11.54 -4.92 -4.34
CA ASN A 257 -11.92 -4.52 -5.69
C ASN A 257 -11.53 -5.55 -6.75
N ARG A 258 -10.44 -6.29 -6.54
CA ARG A 258 -10.00 -7.36 -7.43
C ARG A 258 -10.97 -8.54 -7.41
N ILE A 259 -11.49 -8.90 -6.23
CA ILE A 259 -12.53 -9.93 -6.10
C ILE A 259 -13.79 -9.48 -6.83
N ILE A 260 -14.30 -8.28 -6.51
CA ILE A 260 -15.48 -7.70 -7.14
C ILE A 260 -15.33 -7.69 -8.66
N ARG A 261 -14.21 -7.15 -9.18
CA ARG A 261 -13.95 -7.08 -10.61
C ARG A 261 -13.96 -8.46 -11.27
N LYS A 262 -13.30 -9.46 -10.67
CA LYS A 262 -13.27 -10.82 -11.22
C LYS A 262 -14.66 -11.44 -11.25
N ASP A 263 -15.45 -11.25 -10.21
CA ASP A 263 -16.79 -11.81 -10.16
C ASP A 263 -17.75 -11.08 -11.10
N THR A 264 -17.64 -9.76 -11.24
CA THR A 264 -18.35 -8.99 -12.28
C THR A 264 -18.01 -9.49 -13.68
N LEU A 265 -16.73 -9.72 -13.99
CA LEU A 265 -16.32 -10.26 -15.29
C LEU A 265 -16.88 -11.67 -15.54
N LYS A 266 -16.90 -12.54 -14.53
CA LYS A 266 -17.53 -13.87 -14.64
C LYS A 266 -19.04 -13.78 -14.84
N LEU A 267 -19.72 -12.88 -14.12
CA LEU A 267 -21.16 -12.67 -14.24
C LEU A 267 -21.53 -12.13 -15.62
N LEU A 268 -20.77 -11.16 -16.13
CA LEU A 268 -20.93 -10.65 -17.50
C LEU A 268 -20.72 -11.74 -18.54
N ASP A 269 -19.68 -12.55 -18.41
CA ASP A 269 -19.44 -13.69 -19.32
C ASP A 269 -20.60 -14.69 -19.30
N ARG A 270 -21.13 -15.02 -18.11
CA ARG A 270 -22.33 -15.88 -17.97
C ARG A 270 -23.56 -15.24 -18.62
N HIS A 271 -23.79 -13.96 -18.40
CA HIS A 271 -24.94 -13.25 -18.96
C HIS A 271 -24.86 -13.17 -20.50
N ASN A 272 -23.69 -12.86 -21.05
CA ASN A 272 -23.49 -12.86 -22.50
C ASN A 272 -23.79 -14.23 -23.11
N LYS A 273 -23.37 -15.31 -22.43
CA LYS A 273 -23.65 -16.70 -22.83
C LYS A 273 -25.12 -17.11 -22.74
N THR A 274 -25.95 -16.40 -21.97
CA THR A 274 -27.41 -16.68 -21.96
C THR A 274 -28.11 -16.24 -23.24
N TYR A 275 -27.62 -15.20 -23.92
CA TYR A 275 -28.20 -14.75 -25.20
C TYR A 275 -27.69 -15.58 -26.37
N ILE A 276 -26.39 -15.83 -26.42
CA ILE A 276 -25.77 -16.68 -27.44
C ILE A 276 -24.59 -17.44 -26.85
N ASN A 277 -24.65 -18.77 -26.93
CA ASN A 277 -23.53 -19.59 -26.48
C ASN A 277 -22.40 -19.61 -27.54
N ASP A 278 -21.18 -19.95 -27.09
CA ASP A 278 -19.97 -19.98 -27.91
C ASP A 278 -20.13 -20.83 -29.19
N GLY A 279 -20.86 -21.95 -29.10
CA GLY A 279 -21.12 -22.85 -30.23
C GLY A 279 -22.09 -22.25 -31.26
N SER A 280 -23.15 -21.60 -30.81
CA SER A 280 -24.10 -20.87 -31.67
C SER A 280 -23.41 -19.70 -32.34
N LEU A 281 -22.60 -18.92 -31.61
CA LEU A 281 -21.83 -17.82 -32.16
C LEU A 281 -20.92 -18.28 -33.30
N LEU A 282 -20.19 -19.39 -33.10
CA LEU A 282 -19.40 -20.01 -34.16
C LEU A 282 -20.24 -20.46 -35.35
N LYS A 283 -21.38 -21.12 -35.10
CA LYS A 283 -22.24 -21.64 -36.16
C LYS A 283 -22.71 -20.52 -37.09
N TYR A 284 -23.14 -19.38 -36.53
CA TYR A 284 -23.61 -18.23 -37.30
C TYR A 284 -22.47 -17.44 -37.97
N ASN A 285 -21.24 -17.53 -37.46
CA ASN A 285 -20.09 -16.80 -37.97
C ASN A 285 -19.01 -17.71 -38.58
N ARG A 286 -19.37 -18.92 -39.02
CA ARG A 286 -18.42 -19.97 -39.43
C ARG A 286 -17.47 -19.51 -40.55
N GLN A 287 -17.95 -18.64 -41.43
CA GLN A 287 -17.21 -18.01 -42.51
C GLN A 287 -16.00 -17.18 -42.04
N SER A 288 -16.01 -16.71 -40.79
CA SER A 288 -14.94 -15.92 -40.19
C SER A 288 -13.82 -16.78 -39.58
N TYR A 289 -13.95 -18.11 -39.64
CA TYR A 289 -13.00 -19.04 -39.04
C TYR A 289 -12.47 -20.06 -40.05
N LYS A 290 -11.28 -20.57 -39.79
CA LYS A 290 -10.58 -21.63 -40.52
C LYS A 290 -10.37 -22.84 -39.62
N ASN A 291 -10.47 -24.02 -40.22
CA ASN A 291 -10.09 -25.26 -39.55
C ASN A 291 -8.58 -25.46 -39.64
N GLY A 292 -7.94 -25.65 -38.50
CA GLY A 292 -6.55 -26.10 -38.38
C GLY A 292 -6.44 -27.61 -38.61
N LYS A 293 -5.19 -28.09 -38.73
CA LYS A 293 -4.88 -29.49 -39.05
C LYS A 293 -5.42 -30.52 -38.04
N ASN A 294 -5.69 -30.10 -36.80
CA ASN A 294 -6.16 -30.97 -35.71
C ASN A 294 -7.65 -30.77 -35.36
N GLY A 295 -8.43 -30.10 -36.22
CA GLY A 295 -9.82 -29.73 -35.92
C GLY A 295 -9.97 -28.47 -35.06
N ASP A 296 -8.87 -27.80 -34.71
CA ASP A 296 -8.88 -26.52 -34.01
C ASP A 296 -9.48 -25.42 -34.91
N ILE A 297 -10.42 -24.64 -34.39
CA ILE A 297 -11.06 -23.55 -35.12
C ILE A 297 -10.32 -22.24 -34.79
N LYS A 298 -9.79 -21.55 -35.80
CA LYS A 298 -9.05 -20.28 -35.66
C LYS A 298 -9.71 -19.16 -36.45
N PHE A 299 -9.80 -17.97 -35.88
CA PHE A 299 -10.33 -16.80 -36.59
C PHE A 299 -9.42 -16.42 -37.77
N ASP A 300 -10.02 -16.05 -38.91
CA ASP A 300 -9.30 -15.66 -40.12
C ASP A 300 -9.01 -14.15 -40.13
N ASP A 301 -7.79 -13.78 -39.75
CA ASP A 301 -7.33 -12.38 -39.66
C ASP A 301 -7.44 -11.63 -41.01
N LYS A 302 -7.55 -12.34 -42.14
CA LYS A 302 -7.78 -11.73 -43.45
C LYS A 302 -9.20 -11.19 -43.65
N ARG A 303 -10.16 -11.62 -42.82
CA ARG A 303 -11.58 -11.22 -42.93
C ARG A 303 -11.95 -10.02 -42.05
N GLY A 304 -10.97 -9.46 -41.34
CA GLY A 304 -11.12 -8.25 -40.54
C GLY A 304 -10.55 -8.39 -39.14
N SER A 305 -10.82 -7.38 -38.31
CA SER A 305 -10.39 -7.36 -36.91
C SER A 305 -11.20 -8.35 -36.07
N LYS A 306 -10.52 -9.09 -35.19
CA LYS A 306 -11.17 -9.98 -34.21
C LYS A 306 -12.14 -9.19 -33.32
N PRO A 307 -13.43 -9.55 -33.27
CA PRO A 307 -14.34 -9.00 -32.27
C PRO A 307 -13.85 -9.28 -30.86
N TYR A 308 -14.04 -8.31 -29.97
CA TYR A 308 -13.63 -8.43 -28.56
C TYR A 308 -14.33 -9.61 -27.86
N ASP A 309 -15.57 -9.90 -28.25
CA ASP A 309 -16.44 -10.89 -27.63
C ASP A 309 -16.23 -12.32 -28.16
N ILE A 310 -15.19 -12.58 -28.96
CA ILE A 310 -14.87 -13.95 -29.39
C ILE A 310 -14.60 -14.82 -28.12
N PRO A 311 -15.19 -16.01 -28.03
CA PRO A 311 -14.95 -16.94 -26.93
C PRO A 311 -13.47 -17.29 -26.77
N GLY A 312 -13.00 -17.36 -25.52
CA GLY A 312 -11.58 -17.59 -25.20
C GLY A 312 -10.98 -18.85 -25.82
N ILE A 313 -11.79 -19.90 -26.00
CA ILE A 313 -11.39 -21.16 -26.65
C ILE A 313 -11.00 -20.97 -28.13
N TYR A 314 -11.55 -19.95 -28.80
CA TYR A 314 -11.25 -19.61 -30.19
C TYR A 314 -10.24 -18.45 -30.32
N LYS A 315 -9.85 -17.85 -29.19
CA LYS A 315 -8.77 -16.85 -29.09
C LYS A 315 -7.36 -17.48 -29.03
N LYS A 316 -7.22 -18.81 -29.01
CA LYS A 316 -5.91 -19.50 -28.93
C LYS A 316 -5.09 -19.32 -30.20
N ASN A 317 -4.39 -18.19 -30.23
CA ASN A 317 -3.03 -17.96 -30.70
C ASN A 317 -2.77 -16.46 -30.47
N ILE A 318 -2.41 -16.12 -29.23
CA ILE A 318 -1.74 -14.86 -28.93
C ILE A 318 -0.36 -15.29 -28.45
N PHE A 319 0.57 -15.33 -29.39
CA PHE A 319 2.02 -15.11 -29.34
C PHE A 319 2.62 -15.68 -30.62
#